data_AF-A0A955XTI7-F1
#
_entry.id   AF-A0A955XTI7-F1
#
_cell.length_a   1.000
_cell.length_b   1.000
_cell.length_c   1.000
_cell.angle_alpha   90.00
_cell.angle_beta   90.00
_cell.angle_gamma   90.00
#
_symmetry.space_group_name_H-M   'P 1'
#
loop_
_entity.id
_entity.type
_entity.pdbx_description
1 polymer ?
#
loop_
_entity_poly.entity_id
_entity_poly.type
_entity_poly.pdbx_seq_one_letter_code
_entity_poly.pdbx_strand_id
1 'polypeptide(L)'
;MTLVTFVASLGFVNCTDPAPSDPPSAASDAEVRQRDYGGTPDQGQVELDGVDESDAAAIDVSAEVRPGADARVAMPDFSESDSGGIGPGEDAASDGTAPEDESVAGEDIPIATDIRVAEVHIEESDLDSDLAVPASTNETCENPRGNFDCPGFPSQACRFFSSESSRCEPVTTANLGGDFCNGSDECDVGLACFRGTCTLICTPGFSECGVVEWCLDIGHPEWGVCDPAELY
;
A
#
# COMPACT_ATOMS: atom_id res chain seq x y z
N MET A 1 51.77 -5.10 42.91
CA MET A 1 50.43 -5.45 42.41
C MET A 1 49.43 -4.90 43.41
N THR A 2 48.82 -3.75 43.10
CA THR A 2 47.90 -3.05 43.99
C THR A 2 46.49 -3.33 43.49
N LEU A 3 45.72 -4.05 44.29
CA LEU A 3 44.33 -4.40 44.01
C LEU A 3 43.46 -3.15 44.29
N VAL A 4 42.88 -2.56 43.25
CA VAL A 4 41.94 -1.43 43.37
C VAL A 4 40.53 -2.00 43.30
N THR A 5 39.85 -2.03 44.44
CA THR A 5 38.44 -2.44 44.55
C THR A 5 37.55 -1.23 44.24
N PHE A 6 36.88 -1.23 43.10
CA PHE A 6 35.81 -0.27 42.80
C PHE A 6 34.51 -0.72 43.47
N VAL A 7 34.04 0.05 44.44
CA VAL A 7 32.71 -0.10 45.03
C VAL A 7 31.75 0.75 44.18
N ALA A 8 30.97 0.10 43.32
CA ALA A 8 29.88 0.74 42.60
C ALA A 8 28.68 0.90 43.54
N SER A 9 28.42 2.13 43.99
CA SER A 9 27.20 2.49 44.70
C SER A 9 26.02 2.44 43.72
N LEU A 10 25.18 1.41 43.87
CA LEU A 10 23.87 1.34 43.24
C LEU A 10 22.95 2.37 43.91
N GLY A 11 22.71 3.49 43.23
CA GLY A 11 21.65 4.43 43.59
C GLY A 11 20.30 3.79 43.33
N PHE A 12 19.54 3.52 44.39
CA PHE A 12 18.14 3.13 44.31
C PHE A 12 17.34 4.33 43.78
N VAL A 13 16.89 4.24 42.53
CA VAL A 13 15.88 5.15 41.97
C VAL A 13 14.55 4.79 42.60
N ASN A 14 14.00 5.73 43.37
CA ASN A 14 12.72 5.60 44.05
C ASN A 14 11.61 5.81 43.00
N CYS A 15 10.97 4.73 42.54
CA CYS A 15 9.80 4.80 41.68
C CYS A 15 8.61 5.29 42.52
N THR A 16 8.36 6.60 42.50
CA THR A 16 7.10 7.16 43.01
C THR A 16 6.06 7.06 41.90
N ASP A 17 5.09 6.19 42.13
CA ASP A 17 3.90 5.93 41.31
C ASP A 17 3.08 7.24 41.12
N PRO A 18 2.89 7.76 39.89
CA PRO A 18 1.99 8.89 39.67
C PRO A 18 0.54 8.41 39.72
N ALA A 19 -0.23 9.00 40.65
CA ALA A 19 -1.65 8.73 40.85
C ALA A 19 -2.48 8.82 39.54
N PRO A 20 -3.50 7.97 39.37
CA PRO A 20 -4.39 8.02 38.22
C PRO A 20 -5.16 9.34 38.21
N SER A 21 -5.00 10.11 37.13
CA SER A 21 -5.81 11.30 36.86
C SER A 21 -7.06 10.87 36.11
N ASP A 22 -8.23 11.08 36.74
CA ASP A 22 -9.54 10.84 36.13
C ASP A 22 -9.70 11.59 34.79
N PRO A 23 -10.18 10.93 33.72
CA PRO A 23 -10.51 11.62 32.47
C PRO A 23 -11.81 12.43 32.62
N PRO A 24 -11.88 13.65 32.05
CA PRO A 24 -13.12 14.42 32.02
C PRO A 24 -14.15 13.79 31.09
N SER A 25 -15.36 13.64 31.64
CA SER A 25 -16.58 13.25 30.95
C SER A 25 -16.97 14.16 29.77
N ALA A 26 -17.52 13.49 28.75
CA ALA A 26 -18.56 13.93 27.82
C ALA A 26 -18.19 14.88 26.67
N ALA A 27 -18.14 14.31 25.46
CA ALA A 27 -18.67 14.95 24.26
C ALA A 27 -19.38 13.91 23.38
N SER A 28 -20.70 14.02 23.40
CA SER A 28 -21.77 13.64 22.47
C SER A 28 -21.45 12.78 21.23
N ASP A 29 -22.23 11.71 21.14
CA ASP A 29 -22.53 10.85 20.00
C ASP A 29 -22.69 11.57 18.64
N ALA A 30 -21.95 11.10 17.64
CA ALA A 30 -22.35 11.18 16.24
C ALA A 30 -22.63 9.75 15.74
N GLU A 31 -23.90 9.34 15.77
CA GLU A 31 -24.35 8.09 15.16
C GLU A 31 -24.12 8.14 13.64
N VAL A 32 -23.10 7.42 13.15
CA VAL A 32 -23.01 7.05 11.73
C VAL A 32 -23.86 5.80 11.52
N ARG A 33 -25.07 6.00 11.00
CA ARG A 33 -25.91 4.90 10.50
C ARG A 33 -25.26 4.31 9.26
N GLN A 34 -24.52 3.21 9.42
CA GLN A 34 -24.18 2.33 8.30
C GLN A 34 -25.47 1.71 7.76
N ARG A 35 -25.81 2.05 6.52
CA ARG A 35 -26.82 1.29 5.76
C ARG A 35 -26.15 0.01 5.28
N ASP A 36 -26.61 -1.09 5.87
CA ASP A 36 -26.36 -2.44 5.39
C ASP A 36 -26.99 -2.59 3.99
N TYR A 37 -26.15 -2.59 2.95
CA TYR A 37 -26.52 -3.08 1.63
C TYR A 37 -25.86 -4.44 1.46
N GLY A 38 -26.62 -5.48 1.81
CA GLY A 38 -26.32 -6.85 1.43
C GLY A 38 -26.36 -6.99 -0.10
N GLY A 39 -25.19 -6.89 -0.72
CA GLY A 39 -24.97 -7.12 -2.15
C GLY A 39 -23.64 -7.82 -2.36
N THR A 40 -23.69 -8.96 -3.04
CA THR A 40 -22.53 -9.72 -3.54
C THR A 40 -21.53 -8.82 -4.28
N PRO A 41 -20.21 -8.98 -4.06
CA PRO A 41 -19.20 -8.18 -4.72
C PRO A 41 -18.97 -8.71 -6.14
N ASP A 42 -19.80 -8.29 -7.09
CA ASP A 42 -19.48 -8.45 -8.51
C ASP A 42 -19.74 -7.11 -9.20
N GLN A 43 -18.63 -6.47 -9.60
CA GLN A 43 -18.56 -5.38 -10.59
C GLN A 43 -19.32 -4.10 -10.23
N GLY A 44 -18.67 -3.26 -9.40
CA GLY A 44 -19.03 -1.85 -9.30
C GLY A 44 -18.65 -1.10 -10.57
N GLN A 45 -19.54 -1.06 -11.56
CA GLN A 45 -19.54 0.02 -12.55
C GLN A 45 -20.06 1.29 -11.87
N VAL A 46 -19.23 2.32 -11.84
CA VAL A 46 -19.64 3.67 -11.42
C VAL A 46 -20.29 4.33 -12.63
N GLU A 47 -21.62 4.27 -12.73
CA GLU A 47 -22.37 5.17 -13.62
C GLU A 47 -22.32 6.58 -13.03
N LEU A 48 -21.53 7.46 -13.66
CA LEU A 48 -21.53 8.89 -13.38
C LEU A 48 -22.68 9.54 -14.17
N ASP A 49 -23.89 9.49 -13.58
CA ASP A 49 -25.04 10.22 -14.10
C ASP A 49 -24.92 11.71 -13.70
N GLY A 50 -24.75 12.59 -14.70
CA GLY A 50 -24.89 14.05 -14.51
C GLY A 50 -23.71 14.96 -14.88
N VAL A 51 -22.78 14.55 -15.74
CA VAL A 51 -21.78 15.50 -16.30
C VAL A 51 -22.40 16.24 -17.48
N ASP A 52 -22.82 17.48 -17.25
CA ASP A 52 -23.23 18.43 -18.29
C ASP A 52 -21.98 18.83 -19.10
N GLU A 53 -21.98 18.55 -20.41
CA GLU A 53 -20.85 18.74 -21.32
C GLU A 53 -20.49 20.23 -21.58
N SER A 54 -21.12 21.18 -20.89
CA SER A 54 -20.94 22.61 -21.14
C SER A 54 -19.77 23.26 -20.38
N ASP A 55 -19.18 22.57 -19.40
CA ASP A 55 -18.07 23.09 -18.60
C ASP A 55 -16.78 22.28 -18.82
N ALA A 56 -16.04 22.62 -19.88
CA ALA A 56 -14.65 22.20 -20.06
C ALA A 56 -13.72 22.97 -19.09
N ALA A 57 -13.97 22.87 -17.79
CA ALA A 57 -12.97 23.18 -16.77
C ALA A 57 -12.24 21.87 -16.43
N ALA A 58 -10.92 21.91 -16.55
CA ALA A 58 -10.00 20.79 -16.38
C ALA A 58 -10.43 19.81 -15.29
N ILE A 59 -10.66 18.55 -15.69
CA ILE A 59 -10.71 17.43 -14.74
C ILE A 59 -9.29 17.24 -14.23
N ASP A 60 -9.00 17.80 -13.05
CA ASP A 60 -7.82 17.47 -12.26
C ASP A 60 -8.03 16.08 -11.66
N VAL A 61 -7.65 15.04 -12.43
CA VAL A 61 -7.57 13.67 -11.93
C VAL A 61 -6.29 13.56 -11.11
N SER A 62 -6.26 14.21 -9.95
CA SER A 62 -5.36 13.84 -8.87
C SER A 62 -5.93 12.58 -8.20
N ALA A 63 -5.93 11.48 -8.94
CA ALA A 63 -6.18 10.16 -8.37
C ALA A 63 -4.91 9.75 -7.63
N GLU A 64 -5.00 9.64 -6.31
CA GLU A 64 -3.98 9.05 -5.46
C GLU A 64 -3.81 7.58 -5.86
N VAL A 65 -2.88 7.33 -6.79
CA VAL A 65 -2.45 5.98 -7.14
C VAL A 65 -1.67 5.45 -5.94
N ARG A 66 -2.33 4.62 -5.13
CA ARG A 66 -1.66 3.81 -4.10
C ARG A 66 -0.67 2.87 -4.80
N PRO A 67 0.65 2.95 -4.51
CA PRO A 67 1.58 1.95 -5.00
C PRO A 67 1.25 0.61 -4.33
N GLY A 68 1.02 -0.44 -5.13
CA GLY A 68 0.70 -1.79 -4.63
C GLY A 68 -0.57 -2.43 -5.20
N ALA A 69 -1.37 -1.71 -6.00
CA ALA A 69 -2.44 -2.35 -6.78
C ALA A 69 -1.87 -2.89 -8.10
N ASP A 70 -1.85 -4.21 -8.25
CA ASP A 70 -1.69 -4.91 -9.53
C ASP A 70 -2.70 -4.36 -10.56
N ALA A 71 -2.27 -3.34 -11.32
CA ALA A 71 -3.03 -2.82 -12.44
C ALA A 71 -2.95 -3.85 -13.58
N ARG A 72 -3.81 -4.87 -13.52
CA ARG A 72 -4.09 -5.73 -14.66
C ARG A 72 -4.83 -4.90 -15.71
N VAL A 73 -4.05 -4.22 -16.56
CA VAL A 73 -4.57 -3.63 -17.79
C VAL A 73 -5.06 -4.80 -18.65
N ALA A 74 -6.37 -5.02 -18.65
CA ALA A 74 -7.01 -5.93 -19.58
C ALA A 74 -6.80 -5.36 -20.98
N MET A 75 -5.82 -5.88 -21.72
CA MET A 75 -5.69 -5.61 -23.13
C MET A 75 -6.95 -6.10 -23.85
N PRO A 76 -7.58 -5.30 -24.73
CA PRO A 76 -8.69 -5.78 -25.53
C PRO A 76 -8.21 -6.92 -26.42
N ASP A 77 -8.91 -8.04 -26.32
CA ASP A 77 -8.73 -9.23 -27.16
C ASP A 77 -9.12 -8.89 -28.59
N PHE A 78 -8.13 -8.61 -29.44
CA PHE A 78 -8.31 -8.56 -30.89
C PHE A 78 -8.26 -9.99 -31.43
N SER A 79 -9.33 -10.76 -31.19
CA SER A 79 -9.58 -11.99 -31.94
C SER A 79 -9.99 -11.63 -33.37
N GLU A 80 -9.06 -11.86 -34.28
CA GLU A 80 -9.21 -11.74 -35.73
C GLU A 80 -10.43 -12.54 -36.23
N SER A 81 -11.26 -11.87 -37.02
CA SER A 81 -12.36 -12.47 -37.74
C SER A 81 -11.88 -13.25 -38.97
N ASP A 82 -12.66 -14.30 -39.26
CA ASP A 82 -12.95 -14.88 -40.57
C ASP A 82 -11.95 -15.82 -41.25
N SER A 83 -12.35 -17.10 -41.30
CA SER A 83 -12.03 -18.03 -42.39
C SER A 83 -13.14 -19.07 -42.56
N GLY A 84 -14.15 -18.67 -43.33
CA GLY A 84 -15.00 -19.48 -44.22
C GLY A 84 -15.17 -20.98 -43.99
N GLY A 85 -16.44 -21.38 -43.77
CA GLY A 85 -16.92 -22.76 -43.95
C GLY A 85 -18.25 -22.77 -44.71
N ILE A 86 -18.24 -23.28 -45.94
CA ILE A 86 -19.44 -23.49 -46.79
C ILE A 86 -20.00 -24.89 -46.52
N GLY A 87 -21.30 -25.02 -46.23
CA GLY A 87 -22.01 -26.30 -46.18
C GLY A 87 -23.55 -26.13 -46.15
N PRO A 88 -24.35 -26.93 -46.90
CA PRO A 88 -25.72 -26.57 -47.28
C PRO A 88 -26.84 -27.30 -46.50
N GLY A 89 -28.04 -26.70 -46.52
CA GLY A 89 -29.36 -27.34 -46.28
C GLY A 89 -29.82 -27.33 -44.81
N GLU A 90 -31.10 -27.23 -44.44
CA GLU A 90 -32.39 -27.32 -45.13
C GLU A 90 -33.46 -26.59 -44.27
N ASP A 91 -34.67 -26.48 -44.81
CA ASP A 91 -35.76 -25.56 -44.49
C ASP A 91 -36.44 -25.68 -43.10
N ALA A 92 -36.90 -24.54 -42.55
CA ALA A 92 -38.22 -24.42 -41.90
C ALA A 92 -38.61 -22.96 -41.62
N ALA A 93 -39.80 -22.60 -42.10
CA ALA A 93 -40.45 -21.29 -41.98
C ALA A 93 -40.84 -20.91 -40.54
N SER A 94 -40.76 -19.63 -40.21
CA SER A 94 -41.83 -18.94 -39.49
C SER A 94 -41.75 -17.42 -39.63
N ASP A 95 -42.96 -16.88 -39.62
CA ASP A 95 -43.47 -15.60 -40.04
C ASP A 95 -43.20 -14.48 -39.01
N GLY A 96 -43.20 -13.23 -39.48
CA GLY A 96 -43.68 -12.11 -38.67
C GLY A 96 -42.69 -11.01 -38.24
N THR A 97 -42.85 -9.86 -38.92
CA THR A 97 -42.85 -8.48 -38.38
C THR A 97 -41.60 -7.64 -38.60
N ALA A 98 -41.72 -6.69 -39.54
CA ALA A 98 -40.85 -5.53 -39.73
C ALA A 98 -41.06 -4.50 -38.59
N PRO A 99 -40.02 -3.74 -38.22
CA PRO A 99 -40.00 -2.31 -38.60
C PRO A 99 -38.61 -1.87 -39.08
N GLU A 100 -38.56 -1.18 -40.22
CA GLU A 100 -38.33 0.27 -40.36
C GLU A 100 -36.85 0.67 -40.24
N ASP A 101 -36.34 1.01 -41.41
CA ASP A 101 -35.02 1.46 -41.80
C ASP A 101 -34.81 2.91 -41.33
N GLU A 102 -33.93 3.11 -40.34
CA GLU A 102 -33.41 4.42 -39.98
C GLU A 102 -31.93 4.46 -40.34
N SER A 103 -31.66 4.66 -41.62
CA SER A 103 -30.35 5.02 -42.15
C SER A 103 -29.90 6.38 -41.62
N VAL A 104 -29.27 6.40 -40.44
CA VAL A 104 -28.54 7.58 -39.95
C VAL A 104 -27.12 7.53 -40.52
N ALA A 105 -26.81 8.52 -41.36
CA ALA A 105 -25.47 8.76 -41.86
C ALA A 105 -24.52 8.98 -40.66
N GLY A 106 -23.71 7.96 -40.37
CA GLY A 106 -22.60 8.07 -39.42
C GLY A 106 -21.56 9.01 -40.00
N GLU A 107 -21.57 10.27 -39.55
CA GLU A 107 -20.43 11.15 -39.70
C GLU A 107 -19.24 10.50 -38.97
N ASP A 108 -18.21 10.16 -39.73
CA ASP A 108 -16.88 9.81 -39.22
C ASP A 108 -16.40 10.95 -38.31
N ILE A 109 -16.57 10.79 -36.99
CA ILE A 109 -15.94 11.65 -36.00
C ILE A 109 -14.47 11.21 -35.93
N PRO A 110 -13.49 12.04 -36.34
CA PRO A 110 -12.09 11.72 -36.13
C PRO A 110 -11.80 11.85 -34.63
N ILE A 111 -11.82 10.72 -33.92
CA ILE A 111 -11.35 10.65 -32.54
C ILE A 111 -9.81 10.75 -32.60
N ALA A 112 -9.31 11.98 -32.64
CA ALA A 112 -7.90 12.28 -32.42
C ALA A 112 -7.62 12.19 -30.92
N THR A 113 -7.53 10.98 -30.38
CA THR A 113 -7.11 10.76 -29.00
C THR A 113 -5.58 10.87 -28.93
N ASP A 114 -5.09 12.11 -28.83
CA ASP A 114 -3.73 12.41 -28.38
C ASP A 114 -3.67 12.18 -26.86
N ILE A 115 -3.75 10.91 -26.44
CA ILE A 115 -3.56 10.51 -25.05
C ILE A 115 -2.06 10.60 -24.79
N ARG A 116 -1.64 11.74 -24.24
CA ARG A 116 -0.31 11.89 -23.67
C ARG A 116 -0.30 11.13 -22.35
N VAL A 117 0.11 9.87 -22.40
CA VAL A 117 0.54 9.14 -21.22
C VAL A 117 1.74 9.89 -20.67
N ALA A 118 1.54 10.66 -19.60
CA ALA A 118 2.66 11.17 -18.83
C ALA A 118 3.45 9.95 -18.36
N GLU A 119 4.72 9.86 -18.75
CA GLU A 119 5.63 8.85 -18.21
C GLU A 119 5.75 9.10 -16.71
N VAL A 120 4.97 8.36 -15.93
CA VAL A 120 5.14 8.29 -14.50
C VAL A 120 6.44 7.52 -14.28
N HIS A 121 7.50 8.23 -13.97
CA HIS A 121 8.73 7.63 -13.50
C HIS A 121 8.43 7.06 -12.11
N ILE A 122 8.04 5.80 -12.06
CA ILE A 122 7.99 5.06 -10.80
C ILE A 122 9.46 4.83 -10.49
N GLU A 123 9.99 5.52 -9.49
CA GLU A 123 11.32 5.20 -8.97
C GLU A 123 11.23 3.78 -8.41
N GLU A 124 11.67 2.81 -9.20
CA GLU A 124 11.82 1.43 -8.74
C GLU A 124 12.75 1.49 -7.54
N SER A 125 12.22 1.12 -6.37
CA SER A 125 13.04 1.01 -5.19
C SER A 125 14.03 -0.13 -5.44
N ASP A 126 15.33 0.14 -5.26
CA ASP A 126 16.36 -0.91 -5.29
C ASP A 126 16.25 -1.90 -4.10
N LEU A 127 15.21 -1.76 -3.28
CA LEU A 127 14.90 -2.65 -2.18
C LEU A 127 14.22 -3.93 -2.66
N ASP A 128 14.23 -4.96 -1.82
CA ASP A 128 13.47 -6.19 -2.05
C ASP A 128 11.99 -5.87 -2.25
N SER A 129 11.40 -6.40 -3.33
CA SER A 129 10.00 -6.14 -3.71
C SER A 129 8.97 -6.62 -2.69
N ASP A 130 9.34 -7.57 -1.82
CA ASP A 130 8.48 -8.08 -0.76
C ASP A 130 8.43 -7.16 0.47
N LEU A 131 9.22 -6.08 0.48
CA LEU A 131 9.26 -5.08 1.53
C LEU A 131 8.21 -3.98 1.28
N ALA A 132 7.31 -3.78 2.23
CA ALA A 132 6.43 -2.61 2.18
C ALA A 132 7.23 -1.34 2.50
N VAL A 133 7.05 -0.30 1.68
CA VAL A 133 7.74 0.99 1.80
C VAL A 133 6.73 2.12 2.03
N PRO A 134 7.10 3.18 2.78
CA PRO A 134 6.23 4.31 3.04
C PRO A 134 6.04 5.18 1.79
N ALA A 135 5.06 6.09 1.85
CA ALA A 135 4.84 7.05 0.78
C ALA A 135 6.07 7.96 0.53
N SER A 136 6.34 8.25 -0.74
CA SER A 136 7.47 9.11 -1.16
C SER A 136 7.35 10.57 -0.72
N THR A 137 6.13 11.01 -0.37
CA THR A 137 5.85 12.35 0.15
C THR A 137 6.21 12.53 1.62
N ASN A 138 6.50 11.43 2.33
CA ASN A 138 6.81 11.48 3.75
C ASN A 138 8.18 12.11 4.02
N GLU A 139 8.35 12.68 5.21
CA GLU A 139 9.61 13.30 5.63
C GLU A 139 10.74 12.27 5.70
N THR A 140 11.95 12.65 5.31
CA THR A 140 13.13 11.78 5.37
C THR A 140 13.67 11.64 6.79
N CYS A 141 14.17 10.47 7.13
CA CYS A 141 14.86 10.20 8.40
C CYS A 141 16.14 9.40 8.15
N GLU A 142 17.07 9.43 9.11
CA GLU A 142 18.41 8.86 8.93
C GLU A 142 18.48 7.39 9.34
N ASN A 143 17.80 7.02 10.43
CA ASN A 143 17.94 5.69 10.99
C ASN A 143 16.62 4.90 10.98
N PRO A 144 16.45 3.90 10.09
CA PRO A 144 15.22 3.09 10.01
C PRO A 144 14.99 2.24 11.26
N ARG A 145 16.02 2.00 12.06
CA ARG A 145 15.90 1.37 13.38
C ARG A 145 15.68 2.40 14.50
N GLY A 146 15.93 3.66 14.19
CA GLY A 146 15.90 4.79 15.10
C GLY A 146 14.47 5.30 15.33
N ASN A 147 14.21 5.60 16.59
CA ASN A 147 12.89 6.00 17.06
C ASN A 147 12.75 7.52 17.16
N PHE A 148 13.86 8.26 17.15
CA PHE A 148 13.88 9.66 17.57
C PHE A 148 14.03 10.65 16.42
N ASP A 149 14.23 10.17 15.19
CA ASP A 149 14.46 11.03 14.03
C ASP A 149 13.15 11.61 13.48
N CYS A 150 12.02 10.95 13.74
CA CYS A 150 10.71 11.35 13.24
C CYS A 150 9.95 12.27 14.21
N PRO A 151 9.39 13.40 13.73
CA PRO A 151 8.64 14.32 14.58
C PRO A 151 7.29 13.72 14.97
N GLY A 152 7.17 13.27 16.22
CA GLY A 152 5.94 12.65 16.73
C GLY A 152 6.12 11.24 17.25
N PHE A 153 7.35 10.83 17.58
CA PHE A 153 7.59 9.64 18.40
C PHE A 153 6.75 9.67 19.69
N PRO A 154 6.08 8.56 20.09
CA PRO A 154 6.16 7.20 19.53
C PRO A 154 5.15 6.87 18.41
N SER A 155 4.33 7.82 17.96
CA SER A 155 3.33 7.57 16.92
C SER A 155 3.87 7.57 15.48
N GLN A 156 5.19 7.65 15.30
CA GLN A 156 5.85 7.57 14.00
C GLN A 156 7.09 6.70 14.08
N ALA A 157 7.38 6.00 12.99
CA ALA A 157 8.56 5.17 12.83
C ALA A 157 9.33 5.59 11.58
N CYS A 158 10.66 5.51 11.63
CA CYS A 158 11.49 5.64 10.45
C CYS A 158 11.50 4.30 9.70
N ARG A 159 11.18 4.29 8.40
CA ARG A 159 11.05 3.07 7.57
C ARG A 159 11.93 3.17 6.34
N PHE A 160 12.37 2.02 5.83
CA PHE A 160 13.06 1.94 4.55
C PHE A 160 12.19 2.48 3.43
N PHE A 161 12.73 3.37 2.61
CA PHE A 161 12.06 3.88 1.41
C PHE A 161 12.81 3.46 0.13
N SER A 162 14.13 3.56 0.16
CA SER A 162 15.04 3.14 -0.90
C SER A 162 16.33 2.55 -0.31
N SER A 163 17.23 2.06 -1.15
CA SER A 163 18.56 1.61 -0.77
C SER A 163 19.38 2.69 -0.06
N GLU A 164 19.12 3.98 -0.30
CA GLU A 164 19.92 5.08 0.24
C GLU A 164 19.16 5.98 1.22
N SER A 165 17.85 5.80 1.40
CA SER A 165 17.05 6.70 2.22
C SER A 165 15.89 6.01 2.94
N SER A 166 15.55 6.59 4.08
CA SER A 166 14.43 6.20 4.92
C SER A 166 13.46 7.37 5.09
N ARG A 167 12.19 7.06 5.40
CA ARG A 167 11.14 8.07 5.61
C ARG A 167 10.29 7.77 6.84
N CYS A 168 9.82 8.83 7.47
CA CYS A 168 8.93 8.77 8.61
C CYS A 168 7.54 8.33 8.19
N GLU A 169 6.93 7.43 8.93
CA GLU A 169 5.58 6.96 8.66
C GLU A 169 4.79 6.90 9.97
N PRO A 170 3.52 7.36 10.00
CA PRO A 170 2.68 7.18 11.17
C PRO A 170 2.43 5.70 11.43
N VAL A 171 2.47 5.30 12.71
CA VAL A 171 2.12 3.94 13.11
C VAL A 171 0.62 3.89 13.37
N THR A 172 -0.11 3.09 12.58
CA THR A 172 -1.58 3.03 12.64
C THR A 172 -2.09 1.96 13.59
N THR A 173 -1.47 0.78 13.58
CA THR A 173 -1.95 -0.40 14.33
C THR A 173 -0.95 -0.90 15.39
N ALA A 174 0.35 -0.63 15.20
CA ALA A 174 1.44 -1.04 16.09
C ALA A 174 1.50 -2.57 16.32
N ASN A 175 1.35 -3.34 15.25
CA ASN A 175 1.53 -4.80 15.23
C ASN A 175 2.96 -5.16 15.67
N LEU A 176 3.08 -6.19 16.50
CA LEU A 176 4.35 -6.64 17.07
C LEU A 176 5.06 -7.60 16.11
N GLY A 177 6.28 -8.00 16.47
CA GLY A 177 7.04 -8.96 15.69
C GLY A 177 6.29 -10.28 15.53
N GLY A 178 6.11 -10.74 14.29
CA GLY A 178 5.41 -11.97 13.93
C GLY A 178 3.94 -11.79 13.58
N ASP A 179 3.38 -10.61 13.84
CA ASP A 179 2.02 -10.29 13.43
C ASP A 179 1.96 -10.04 11.91
N PHE A 180 0.81 -10.35 11.30
CA PHE A 180 0.58 -10.07 9.87
C PHE A 180 0.50 -8.57 9.60
N CYS A 181 0.96 -8.17 8.42
CA CYS A 181 0.86 -6.81 7.94
C CYS A 181 0.59 -6.75 6.44
N ASN A 182 -0.09 -5.69 6.00
CA ASN A 182 -0.29 -5.37 4.58
C ASN A 182 0.43 -4.07 4.16
N GLY A 183 0.90 -3.30 5.13
CA GLY A 183 1.60 -2.03 4.94
C GLY A 183 2.67 -1.82 6.01
N SER A 184 3.63 -0.93 5.73
CA SER A 184 4.73 -0.62 6.66
C SER A 184 4.28 0.19 7.88
N ASP A 185 3.15 0.89 7.79
CA ASP A 185 2.51 1.68 8.85
C ASP A 185 1.82 0.81 9.91
N GLU A 186 1.55 -0.45 9.60
CA GLU A 186 0.88 -1.38 10.51
C GLU A 186 1.82 -1.91 11.60
N CYS A 187 3.14 -1.98 11.34
CA CYS A 187 4.11 -2.51 12.27
C CYS A 187 4.55 -1.50 13.35
N ASP A 188 4.98 -1.98 14.51
CA ASP A 188 5.53 -1.16 15.58
C ASP A 188 6.94 -0.61 15.23
N VAL A 189 7.43 0.35 16.01
CA VAL A 189 8.70 1.02 15.79
C VAL A 189 9.86 0.02 15.83
N GLY A 190 10.75 0.11 14.83
CA GLY A 190 11.88 -0.82 14.67
C GLY A 190 11.53 -2.14 13.97
N LEU A 191 10.28 -2.32 13.54
CA LEU A 191 9.84 -3.46 12.73
C LEU A 191 9.51 -3.06 11.29
N ALA A 192 9.88 -3.84 10.28
CA ALA A 192 9.45 -3.64 8.90
C ALA A 192 8.40 -4.68 8.50
N CYS A 193 7.47 -4.31 7.62
CA CYS A 193 6.56 -5.27 7.01
C CYS A 193 7.25 -5.94 5.82
N PHE A 194 7.63 -7.21 5.97
CA PHE A 194 8.33 -7.97 4.94
C PHE A 194 7.64 -9.31 4.73
N ARG A 195 7.30 -9.64 3.47
CA ARG A 195 6.53 -10.85 3.12
C ARG A 195 5.23 -10.99 3.93
N GLY A 196 4.58 -9.86 4.20
CA GLY A 196 3.31 -9.79 4.93
C GLY A 196 3.41 -10.06 6.43
N THR A 197 4.62 -10.00 7.02
CA THR A 197 4.84 -10.17 8.47
C THR A 197 5.69 -9.03 9.02
N CYS A 198 5.32 -8.50 10.19
CA CYS A 198 6.15 -7.53 10.90
C CYS A 198 7.39 -8.22 11.46
N THR A 199 8.57 -7.83 10.98
CA THR A 199 9.86 -8.42 11.36
C THR A 199 10.84 -7.37 11.85
N LEU A 200 11.80 -7.78 12.68
CA LEU A 200 12.82 -6.88 13.24
C LEU A 200 13.76 -6.36 12.14
N ILE A 201 14.04 -5.06 12.20
CA ILE A 201 15.13 -4.46 11.44
C ILE A 201 16.46 -4.84 12.08
N CYS A 202 17.39 -5.34 11.29
CA CYS A 202 18.66 -5.90 11.76
C CYS A 202 19.85 -5.32 11.02
N THR A 203 21.03 -5.53 11.59
CA THR A 203 22.31 -5.22 10.93
C THR A 203 22.90 -6.51 10.36
N PRO A 204 23.18 -6.61 9.06
CA PRO A 204 23.78 -7.80 8.47
C PRO A 204 25.08 -8.22 9.20
N GLY A 205 25.21 -9.50 9.49
CA GLY A 205 26.35 -10.05 10.24
C GLY A 205 26.23 -9.97 11.78
N PHE A 206 25.12 -9.46 12.31
CA PHE A 206 24.83 -9.46 13.75
C PHE A 206 23.76 -10.49 14.12
N SER A 207 23.80 -10.98 15.37
CA SER A 207 22.90 -12.01 15.87
C SER A 207 21.57 -11.46 16.40
N GLU A 208 21.08 -10.34 15.86
CA GLU A 208 19.85 -9.67 16.34
C GLU A 208 18.60 -10.50 16.05
N CYS A 209 18.64 -11.25 14.95
CA CYS A 209 17.60 -12.20 14.56
C CYS A 209 17.76 -13.57 15.24
N GLY A 210 18.83 -13.82 15.99
CA GLY A 210 19.15 -15.14 16.55
C GLY A 210 20.53 -15.62 16.10
N VAL A 211 20.66 -16.03 14.83
CA VAL A 211 21.97 -16.27 14.19
C VAL A 211 22.26 -15.21 13.14
N VAL A 212 23.54 -15.00 12.85
CA VAL A 212 24.01 -13.94 11.94
C VAL A 212 23.50 -14.07 10.51
N GLU A 213 23.12 -15.28 10.09
CA GLU A 213 22.63 -15.60 8.74
C GLU A 213 21.13 -15.31 8.57
N TRP A 214 20.41 -15.03 9.65
CA TRP A 214 18.96 -14.76 9.60
C TRP A 214 18.62 -13.29 9.36
N CYS A 215 19.63 -12.41 9.26
CA CYS A 215 19.43 -11.04 8.81
C CYS A 215 19.54 -11.00 7.28
N LEU A 216 18.40 -10.86 6.62
CA LEU A 216 18.29 -10.83 5.16
C LEU A 216 18.71 -9.47 4.63
N ASP A 217 19.49 -9.50 3.54
CA ASP A 217 19.80 -8.31 2.75
C ASP A 217 18.58 -7.94 1.90
N ILE A 218 18.06 -6.74 2.13
CA ILE A 218 16.90 -6.18 1.42
C ILE A 218 17.31 -5.13 0.37
N GLY A 219 18.59 -5.04 0.02
CA GLY A 219 19.12 -4.02 -0.88
C GLY A 219 19.59 -2.72 -0.21
N HIS A 220 19.48 -2.61 1.12
CA HIS A 220 20.02 -1.48 1.88
C HIS A 220 21.47 -1.77 2.33
N PRO A 221 22.43 -0.85 2.18
CA PRO A 221 23.87 -1.12 2.40
C PRO A 221 24.23 -1.45 3.84
N GLU A 222 23.49 -0.91 4.81
CA GLU A 222 23.81 -1.03 6.24
C GLU A 222 22.82 -1.88 7.04
N TRP A 223 21.62 -2.12 6.50
CA TRP A 223 20.50 -2.65 7.26
C TRP A 223 19.79 -3.75 6.49
N GLY A 224 19.19 -4.66 7.22
CA GLY A 224 18.42 -5.79 6.73
C GLY A 224 17.12 -5.97 7.51
N VAL A 225 16.43 -7.06 7.23
CA VAL A 225 15.27 -7.51 8.02
C VAL A 225 15.47 -8.96 8.45
N CYS A 226 14.97 -9.33 9.62
CA CYS A 226 15.04 -10.72 10.05
C CYS A 226 14.13 -11.60 9.20
N ASP A 227 14.58 -12.81 8.86
CA ASP A 227 13.76 -13.77 8.11
C ASP A 227 12.55 -14.22 8.94
N PRO A 228 11.31 -13.87 8.55
CA PRO A 228 10.13 -14.28 9.31
C PRO A 228 9.95 -15.80 9.35
N ALA A 229 10.47 -16.56 8.38
CA ALA A 229 10.34 -18.01 8.32
C ALA A 229 11.20 -18.75 9.36
N GLU A 230 12.22 -18.09 9.91
CA GLU A 230 13.12 -18.68 10.91
C GLU A 230 12.76 -18.24 12.34
N LEU A 231 11.92 -17.21 12.48
CA LEU A 231 11.51 -16.64 13.77
C LEU A 231 10.25 -17.29 14.36
N TYR A 232 9.38 -17.90 13.54
CA TYR A 232 8.05 -18.40 13.92
C TYR A 232 7.72 -19.76 13.30
#